data_AF-A0A958H032-F1
#
_entry.id   AF-A0A958H032-F1
#
_cell.length_a   1.000
_cell.length_b   1.000
_cell.length_c   1.000
_cell.angle_alpha   90.00
_cell.angle_beta   90.00
_cell.angle_gamma   90.00
#
_symmetry.space_group_name_H-M   'P 1'
#
loop_
_entity.id
_entity.type
_entity.pdbx_description
1 polymer ?
#
loop_
_entity_poly.entity_id
_entity_poly.type
_entity_poly.pdbx_seq_one_letter_code
_entity_poly.pdbx_strand_id
1 'polypeptide(L)'
;YLRQTQPEWRHVPIRGIVYNLVDDRQEEVGLDPTTLEAVETEIKADIAHLRGLLVEPQANLAEINRFPMIDDRAICRGCQFRELCGR
;
A
#
# COMPACT_ATOMS: atom_id res chain seq x y z
N TYR A 1 -5.86 -18.78 -24.41
CA TYR A 1 -6.05 -17.81 -23.31
C TYR A 1 -6.74 -16.58 -23.86
N LEU A 2 -8.05 -16.47 -23.65
CA LEU A 2 -8.82 -15.30 -24.05
C LEU A 2 -8.40 -14.13 -23.15
N ARG A 3 -7.89 -13.04 -23.73
CA ARG A 3 -7.75 -11.76 -23.03
C ARG A 3 -9.15 -11.34 -22.61
N GLN A 4 -9.50 -11.54 -21.34
CA GLN A 4 -10.66 -10.86 -20.78
C GLN A 4 -10.34 -9.37 -20.86
N THR A 5 -11.10 -8.64 -21.68
CA THR A 5 -11.13 -7.18 -21.65
C THR A 5 -11.50 -6.79 -20.23
N GLN A 6 -10.58 -6.15 -19.53
CA GLN A 6 -10.87 -5.61 -18.21
C GLN A 6 -12.07 -4.67 -18.32
N PRO A 7 -13.01 -4.70 -17.37
CA PRO A 7 -14.11 -3.74 -17.36
C PRO A 7 -13.56 -2.31 -17.37
N GLU A 8 -14.29 -1.40 -18.01
CA GLU A 8 -14.00 0.03 -17.94
C GLU A 8 -14.18 0.48 -16.48
N TRP A 9 -13.05 0.68 -15.78
CA TRP A 9 -13.07 1.23 -14.43
C TRP A 9 -13.50 2.69 -14.51
N ARG A 10 -14.50 3.06 -13.72
CA ARG A 10 -14.96 4.44 -13.59
C ARG A 10 -14.73 4.91 -12.16
N HIS A 11 -14.03 6.03 -12.00
CA HIS A 11 -13.91 6.69 -10.71
C HIS A 11 -15.21 7.42 -10.39
N VAL A 12 -15.88 6.96 -9.35
CA VAL A 12 -17.10 7.59 -8.84
C VAL A 12 -16.77 8.15 -7.46
N PRO A 13 -17.15 9.40 -7.16
CA PRO A 13 -16.89 9.96 -5.84
C PRO A 13 -17.61 9.14 -4.77
N ILE A 14 -16.90 8.82 -3.70
CA ILE A 14 -17.44 8.07 -2.55
C ILE A 14 -17.46 9.00 -1.35
N ARG A 15 -18.57 8.98 -0.62
CA ARG A 15 -18.66 9.53 0.73
C ARG A 15 -18.92 8.40 1.70
N GLY A 16 -18.14 8.37 2.77
CA GLY A 16 -18.24 7.37 3.83
C GLY A 16 -18.03 7.99 5.19
N ILE A 17 -18.42 7.26 6.22
CA ILE A 17 -18.13 7.61 7.61
C ILE A 17 -17.14 6.58 8.12
N VAL A 18 -15.99 7.04 8.62
CA VAL A 18 -15.02 6.22 9.31
C VAL A 18 -15.26 6.37 10.82
N TYR A 19 -15.43 5.24 11.49
CA TYR A 19 -15.59 5.18 12.94
C TYR A 19 -14.28 4.74 13.56
N ASN A 20 -13.66 5.62 14.35
CA ASN A 20 -12.53 5.27 15.19
C ASN A 20 -13.04 4.73 16.53
N LEU A 21 -12.89 3.42 16.73
CA LEU A 21 -13.38 2.73 17.92
C LEU A 21 -12.56 3.03 19.18
N VAL A 22 -11.35 3.59 19.05
CA VAL A 22 -10.46 3.87 20.18
C VAL A 22 -10.89 5.11 20.95
N ASP A 23 -11.33 6.15 20.23
CA ASP A 23 -11.74 7.45 20.79
C ASP A 23 -13.21 7.79 20.52
N ASP A 24 -13.99 6.82 20.04
CA ASP A 24 -15.42 6.94 19.68
C ASP A 24 -15.70 8.10 18.71
N ARG A 25 -14.74 8.39 17.83
CA ARG A 25 -14.80 9.50 16.88
C ARG A 25 -15.34 9.05 15.53
N GLN A 26 -16.20 9.89 14.95
CA GLN A 26 -16.68 9.73 13.58
C GLN A 26 -16.07 10.78 12.68
N GLU A 27 -15.60 10.36 11.51
CA GLU A 27 -15.05 11.24 10.49
C GLU A 27 -15.77 11.00 9.16
N GLU A 28 -16.30 12.06 8.57
CA GLU A 28 -16.80 12.00 7.20
C GLU A 28 -15.61 12.09 6.24
N VAL A 29 -15.49 11.09 5.37
CA VAL A 29 -14.43 11.01 4.36
C VAL A 29 -15.08 11.09 2.98
N GLY A 30 -14.63 12.05 2.19
CA GLY A 30 -14.95 12.18 0.78
C GLY A 30 -13.73 11.85 -0.07
N LEU A 31 -13.89 10.96 -1.04
CA LEU A 31 -12.88 10.71 -2.07
C LEU A 31 -13.44 11.18 -3.41
N ASP A 32 -12.82 12.22 -3.97
CA ASP A 32 -13.14 12.70 -5.31
C ASP A 32 -12.40 11.89 -6.39
N PRO A 33 -12.79 12.01 -7.67
CA PRO A 33 -12.14 11.27 -8.75
C PRO A 33 -10.64 11.52 -8.85
N THR A 34 -10.16 12.75 -8.62
CA THR A 34 -8.73 13.09 -8.68
C THR A 34 -7.93 12.38 -7.58
N THR A 35 -8.48 12.32 -6.38
CA THR A 35 -7.89 11.60 -5.25
C THR A 35 -7.85 10.10 -5.53
N LEU A 36 -8.93 9.55 -6.11
CA LEU A 36 -8.99 8.14 -6.49
C LEU A 36 -7.97 7.78 -7.58
N GLU A 37 -7.81 8.63 -8.59
CA GLU A 37 -6.81 8.47 -9.65
C GLU A 37 -5.38 8.50 -9.10
N ALA A 38 -5.10 9.41 -8.18
CA ALA A 38 -3.79 9.53 -7.53
C ALA A 38 -3.46 8.28 -6.70
N VAL A 39 -4.40 7.83 -5.86
CA VAL A 39 -4.25 6.60 -5.06
C VAL A 39 -4.09 5.37 -5.95
N GLU A 40 -4.87 5.27 -7.04
CA GLU A 40 -4.72 4.16 -7.98
C GLU A 40 -3.33 4.16 -8.65
N THR A 41 -2.82 5.33 -9.01
CA THR A 41 -1.49 5.49 -9.60
C THR A 41 -0.39 5.04 -8.64
N GLU A 42 -0.50 5.42 -7.38
CA GLU A 42 0.43 5.03 -6.31
C GLU A 42 0.40 3.50 -6.09
N ILE A 43 -0.80 2.92 -5.93
CA ILE A 43 -0.96 1.46 -5.77
C ILE A 43 -0.36 0.71 -6.97
N LYS A 44 -0.57 1.20 -8.19
CA LYS A 44 0.01 0.59 -9.40
C LYS A 44 1.55 0.66 -9.39
N ALA A 45 2.12 1.78 -8.96
CA ALA A 45 3.56 1.94 -8.82
C ALA A 45 4.13 0.98 -7.78
N ASP A 46 3.48 0.85 -6.62
CA ASP A 46 3.87 -0.07 -5.55
C ASP A 46 3.81 -1.53 -6.01
N ILE A 47 2.74 -1.94 -6.68
CA ILE A 47 2.62 -3.29 -7.23
C ILE A 47 3.72 -3.56 -8.25
N ALA A 48 4.02 -2.60 -9.13
CA ALA A 48 5.09 -2.75 -10.12
C ALA A 48 6.46 -2.88 -9.42
N HIS A 49 6.71 -2.07 -8.40
CA HIS A 49 7.92 -2.14 -7.58
C HIS A 49 8.06 -3.51 -6.90
N LEU A 50 7.01 -3.95 -6.17
CA LEU A 50 6.99 -5.24 -5.49
C LEU A 50 7.17 -6.41 -6.45
N ARG A 51 6.55 -6.37 -7.63
CA ARG A 51 6.76 -7.39 -8.68
C ARG A 51 8.19 -7.40 -9.19
N GLY A 52 8.85 -6.25 -9.29
CA GLY A 52 10.27 -6.15 -9.65
C GLY A 52 11.20 -6.77 -8.60
N LEU A 53 10.78 -6.85 -7.33
CA LEU A 53 11.54 -7.52 -6.27
C LEU A 53 11.41 -9.05 -6.31
N LEU A 54 10.38 -9.59 -6.98
CA LEU A 54 10.16 -11.03 -7.09
C LEU A 54 11.16 -11.63 -8.10
N VAL A 55 12.18 -12.30 -7.59
CA VAL A 55 13.06 -13.20 -8.39
C VAL A 55 12.36 -14.54 -8.64
N GLU A 56 12.97 -15.43 -9.43
CA GLU A 56 12.53 -16.83 -9.47
C GLU A 56 12.33 -17.36 -8.05
N PRO A 57 11.24 -18.09 -7.75
CA PRO A 57 10.90 -18.50 -6.38
C PRO A 57 12.03 -19.20 -5.62
N GLN A 58 12.91 -19.91 -6.35
CA GLN A 58 14.08 -20.62 -5.82
C GLN A 58 15.23 -19.68 -5.42
N ALA A 59 15.27 -18.47 -5.99
CA ALA A 59 16.26 -17.42 -5.77
C ALA A 59 15.72 -16.27 -4.89
N ASN A 60 14.50 -16.38 -4.37
CA ASN A 60 13.88 -15.37 -3.52
C ASN A 60 14.41 -15.50 -2.07
N LEU A 61 15.71 -15.30 -1.90
CA LEU A 61 16.35 -15.20 -0.60
C LEU A 61 16.06 -13.82 0.00
N ALA A 62 15.70 -13.79 1.27
CA ALA A 62 15.50 -12.54 2.01
C ALA A 62 16.85 -11.86 2.25
N GLU A 63 17.27 -11.00 1.32
CA GLU A 63 18.47 -10.19 1.43
C GLU A 63 18.14 -8.85 2.11
N ILE A 64 18.77 -8.54 3.23
CA ILE A 64 18.49 -7.33 4.02
C ILE A 64 18.67 -6.04 3.21
N ASN A 65 19.61 -6.02 2.26
CA ASN A 65 19.90 -4.86 1.41
C ASN A 65 18.79 -4.57 0.37
N ARG A 66 17.83 -5.48 0.18
CA ARG A 66 16.67 -5.27 -0.71
C ARG A 66 15.52 -4.52 -0.04
N PHE A 67 15.58 -4.35 1.27
CA PHE A 67 14.58 -3.65 2.05
C PHE A 67 15.18 -2.31 2.53
N PRO A 68 14.92 -1.20 1.83
CA PRO A 68 15.51 0.08 2.18
C PRO A 68 15.11 0.50 3.59
N MET A 69 16.09 0.91 4.38
CA MET A 69 15.85 1.43 5.73
C MET A 69 15.25 2.84 5.63
N ILE A 70 14.16 3.07 6.35
CA ILE A 70 13.57 4.40 6.52
C ILE A 70 14.16 5.06 7.77
N ASP A 71 14.33 6.38 7.81
CA ASP A 71 14.88 7.09 8.98
C ASP A 71 13.82 7.63 9.96
N ASP A 72 12.55 7.33 9.71
CA ASP A 72 11.45 7.77 10.56
C ASP A 72 11.31 6.91 11.84
N ARG A 73 11.81 7.47 12.95
CA ARG A 73 11.73 6.85 14.28
C ARG A 73 10.30 6.68 14.79
N ALA A 74 9.35 7.50 14.36
CA ALA A 74 7.96 7.33 14.76
C ALA A 74 7.39 6.05 14.18
N ILE A 75 7.68 5.76 12.91
CA ILE A 75 7.29 4.52 12.24
C ILE A 75 8.02 3.32 12.85
N CYS A 76 9.33 3.42 13.11
CA CYS A 76 10.09 2.32 13.72
C CYS A 76 9.53 1.87 15.09
N ARG A 77 8.96 2.78 15.89
CA ARG A 77 8.42 2.44 17.22
C ARG A 77 7.23 1.48 17.18
N GLY A 78 6.41 1.54 16.12
CA GLY A 78 5.24 0.67 15.94
C GLY A 78 5.47 -0.50 14.97
N CYS A 79 6.66 -0.60 14.38
CA CYS A 79 6.96 -1.59 13.35
C CYS A 79 7.06 -3.01 13.94
N GLN A 80 6.25 -3.93 13.41
CA GLN A 80 6.26 -5.34 13.83
C GLN A 80 7.55 -6.08 13.45
N PHE A 81 8.34 -5.53 12.51
CA PHE A 81 9.61 -6.10 12.06
C PHE A 81 10.82 -5.48 12.75
N ARG A 82 10.63 -4.65 13.78
CA ARG A 82 11.71 -3.93 14.45
C ARG A 82 12.82 -4.87 14.96
N GLU A 83 12.43 -5.97 15.59
CA GLU A 83 13.38 -6.98 16.11
C GLU A 83 14.22 -7.64 15.00
N LEU A 84 13.66 -7.74 13.79
CA LEU A 84 14.32 -8.35 12.64
C LEU A 84 15.19 -7.35 11.86
N CYS A 85 14.85 -6.05 11.87
CA CYS A 85 15.61 -5.03 11.14
C CYS A 85 16.79 -4.45 11.91
N GLY A 86 16.94 -4.78 13.20
CA GLY A 86 18.09 -4.38 14.03
C GLY A 86 18.04 -2.93 14.53
N ARG A 87 16.86 -2.31 14.60
CA ARG A 87 16.64 -0.96 15.14
C ARG A 87 15.81 -0.93 16.41
#